data_AF-A0A7W1RN19-F1
#
_entry.id   AF-A0A7W1RN19-F1
#
_cell.length_a   1.000
_cell.length_b   1.000
_cell.length_c   1.000
_cell.angle_alpha   90.00
_cell.angle_beta   90.00
_cell.angle_gamma   90.00
#
_symmetry.space_group_name_H-M   'P 1'
#
loop_
_entity.id
_entity.type
_entity.pdbx_description
1 polymer ?
#
loop_
_entity_poly.entity_id
_entity_poly.type
_entity_poly.pdbx_seq_one_letter_code
_entity_poly.pdbx_strand_id
1 'polypeptide(L)'
;MNIGYNGDAVMRSFVIEQVAQHEAADEIIQGKYWQNGKGCFIGCIAHGSDAGTVEQMTGMPLMVVTLAENIFEGLPNDIAKGFPARITRAIASGSDLSLVGWQFLRWCVNDTLNAYADEKTRRECALALAVIDNRSEGREVSTDAAGAATDATRAAYDATRAARAAYAATDATDAARAAARAAAYAAAYAAAYAAAGAADAAYAAYAADAAAYAADAAADAARATRAAYAATDATDAARAAADAARAARAAARAAAGAADAAYAADASRAAGVKQADKLIELLANAPQ
;
A
#
# COMPACT_ATOMS: atom_id res chain seq x y z
N MET A 1 19.45 -31.02 9.33
CA MET A 1 19.18 -30.49 10.68
C MET A 1 19.99 -29.22 10.80
N ASN A 2 19.33 -28.11 11.12
CA ASN A 2 19.92 -26.78 11.12
C ASN A 2 20.39 -26.46 12.53
N ILE A 3 21.64 -26.79 12.86
CA ILE A 3 22.21 -26.63 14.20
C ILE A 3 22.95 -25.30 14.27
N GLY A 4 22.67 -24.48 15.29
CA GLY A 4 23.28 -23.18 15.52
C GLY A 4 24.81 -23.28 15.51
N TYR A 5 25.43 -22.55 14.58
CA TYR A 5 26.88 -22.58 14.29
C TYR A 5 27.46 -23.98 14.06
N ASN A 6 26.64 -24.96 13.67
CA ASN A 6 26.99 -26.39 13.57
C ASN A 6 27.54 -26.99 14.89
N GLY A 7 27.24 -26.36 16.03
CA GLY A 7 27.82 -26.71 17.34
C GLY A 7 29.21 -26.12 17.61
N ASP A 8 29.79 -25.39 16.66
CA ASP A 8 31.13 -24.80 16.78
C ASP A 8 31.11 -23.42 17.46
N ALA A 9 31.64 -23.37 18.69
CA ALA A 9 31.79 -22.14 19.46
C ALA A 9 32.85 -21.17 18.88
N VAL A 10 33.84 -21.66 18.12
CA VAL A 10 34.82 -20.84 17.42
C VAL A 10 34.16 -20.15 16.24
N MET A 11 33.39 -20.88 15.41
CA MET A 11 32.59 -20.31 14.33
C MET A 11 31.59 -19.26 14.86
N ARG A 12 30.91 -19.56 15.97
CA ARG A 12 30.04 -18.58 16.65
C ARG A 12 30.77 -17.30 17.01
N SER A 13 31.95 -17.43 17.60
CA SER A 13 32.75 -16.28 18.03
C SER A 13 33.24 -15.46 16.83
N PHE A 14 33.70 -16.14 15.77
CA PHE A 14 34.11 -15.52 14.51
C PHE A 14 33.00 -14.67 13.88
N VAL A 15 31.79 -15.23 13.70
CA VAL A 15 30.67 -14.50 13.08
C VAL A 15 30.24 -13.30 13.92
N ILE A 16 30.15 -13.45 15.25
CA ILE A 16 29.75 -12.34 16.14
C ILE A 16 30.79 -11.22 16.14
N GLU A 17 32.08 -11.56 16.13
CA GLU A 17 33.20 -10.62 16.07
C GLU A 17 33.23 -9.88 14.73
N GLN A 18 33.13 -10.60 13.61
CA GLN A 18 33.06 -10.05 12.24
C GLN A 18 31.91 -9.04 12.10
N VAL A 19 30.71 -9.41 12.53
CA VAL A 19 29.52 -8.54 12.46
C VAL A 19 29.67 -7.31 13.38
N ALA A 20 30.27 -7.47 14.56
CA ALA A 20 30.55 -6.35 15.47
C ALA A 20 31.59 -5.37 14.89
N GLN A 21 32.58 -5.86 14.14
CA GLN A 21 33.56 -5.03 13.45
C GLN A 21 32.91 -4.22 12.32
N HIS A 22 32.04 -4.83 11.51
CA HIS A 22 31.27 -4.11 10.48
C HIS A 22 30.29 -3.08 11.08
N GLU A 23 29.64 -3.41 12.21
CA GLU A 23 28.78 -2.49 12.98
C GLU A 23 29.59 -1.26 13.44
N ALA A 24 30.78 -1.47 14.01
CA ALA A 24 31.68 -0.40 14.47
C ALA A 24 32.29 0.43 13.33
N ALA A 25 32.50 -0.16 12.15
CA ALA A 25 33.05 0.49 10.97
C ALA A 25 32.00 1.20 10.08
N ASP A 26 30.72 1.21 10.48
CA ASP A 26 29.58 1.71 9.69
C ASP A 26 29.39 0.97 8.35
N GLU A 27 29.79 -0.29 8.28
CA GLU A 27 29.79 -1.08 7.04
C GLU A 27 28.42 -1.75 6.75
N ILE A 28 27.52 -1.78 7.73
CA ILE A 28 26.18 -2.36 7.57
C ILE A 28 25.22 -1.35 6.90
N ILE A 29 24.72 -1.70 5.70
CA ILE A 29 23.82 -0.84 4.90
C ILE A 29 22.71 -1.64 4.19
N GLN A 30 21.55 -1.01 3.99
CA GLN A 30 20.44 -1.56 3.23
C GLN A 30 20.65 -1.47 1.71
N GLY A 31 19.96 -2.34 0.97
CA GLY A 31 19.82 -2.31 -0.49
C GLY A 31 21.02 -2.81 -1.29
N LYS A 32 22.03 -3.38 -0.62
CA LYS A 32 23.25 -3.91 -1.26
C LYS A 32 23.80 -5.10 -0.50
N TYR A 33 24.18 -6.15 -1.23
CA TYR A 33 25.15 -7.14 -0.76
C TYR A 33 26.54 -6.53 -0.55
N TRP A 34 27.55 -7.34 -0.25
CA TRP A 34 28.90 -6.85 0.03
C TRP A 34 29.56 -6.14 -1.19
N GLN A 35 29.72 -4.82 -1.10
CA GLN A 35 30.30 -3.95 -2.13
C GLN A 35 31.07 -2.79 -1.48
N ASN A 36 32.32 -2.56 -1.89
CA ASN A 36 33.18 -1.47 -1.39
C ASN A 36 33.32 -1.45 0.15
N GLY A 37 33.41 -2.62 0.78
CA GLY A 37 33.50 -2.77 2.23
C GLY A 37 32.18 -2.52 2.97
N LYS A 38 31.02 -2.48 2.31
CA LYS A 38 29.72 -2.33 2.96
C LYS A 38 28.70 -3.34 2.46
N GLY A 39 27.71 -3.73 3.26
CA GLY A 39 26.61 -4.59 2.81
C GLY A 39 25.48 -4.82 3.82
N CYS A 40 24.44 -5.50 3.35
CA CYS A 40 23.23 -5.91 4.07
C CYS A 40 23.49 -7.01 5.08
N PHE A 41 22.43 -7.56 5.69
CA PHE A 41 22.55 -8.67 6.63
C PHE A 41 23.27 -9.90 6.02
N ILE A 42 22.90 -10.34 4.82
CA ILE A 42 23.63 -11.40 4.10
C ILE A 42 25.07 -10.96 3.78
N GLY A 43 25.26 -9.74 3.25
CA GLY A 43 26.57 -9.22 2.85
C GLY A 43 27.56 -9.10 4.02
N CYS A 44 27.07 -8.71 5.19
CA CYS A 44 27.81 -8.54 6.44
C CYS A 44 28.32 -9.88 7.01
N ILE A 45 27.69 -11.01 6.71
CA ILE A 45 28.12 -12.34 7.20
C ILE A 45 28.92 -13.07 6.12
N ALA A 46 28.36 -13.17 4.91
CA ALA A 46 28.94 -13.94 3.81
C ALA A 46 30.04 -13.22 3.01
N HIS A 47 30.25 -11.90 3.22
CA HIS A 47 31.08 -11.04 2.36
C HIS A 47 30.76 -11.19 0.86
N GLY A 48 29.50 -11.45 0.55
CA GLY A 48 28.99 -11.71 -0.80
C GLY A 48 27.47 -11.60 -0.87
N SER A 49 26.85 -12.32 -1.79
CA SER A 49 25.39 -12.32 -2.02
C SER A 49 24.73 -13.69 -1.84
N ASP A 50 25.46 -14.67 -1.31
CA ASP A 50 24.96 -16.04 -1.17
C ASP A 50 24.39 -16.29 0.23
N ALA A 51 23.07 -16.54 0.29
CA ALA A 51 22.39 -16.94 1.52
C ALA A 51 22.83 -18.34 2.02
N GLY A 52 23.30 -19.22 1.12
CA GLY A 52 23.83 -20.54 1.48
C GLY A 52 25.07 -20.46 2.35
N THR A 53 25.95 -19.50 2.09
CA THR A 53 27.13 -19.19 2.91
C THR A 53 26.72 -18.78 4.33
N VAL A 54 25.65 -17.97 4.48
CA VAL A 54 25.11 -17.59 5.80
C VAL A 54 24.52 -18.80 6.54
N GLU A 55 23.76 -19.67 5.86
CA GLU A 55 23.27 -20.93 6.43
C GLU A 55 24.44 -21.82 6.90
N GLN A 56 25.47 -21.99 6.08
CA GLN A 56 26.65 -22.82 6.41
C GLN A 56 27.40 -22.28 7.64
N MET A 57 27.60 -20.96 7.75
CA MET A 57 28.34 -20.35 8.85
C MET A 57 27.53 -20.30 10.16
N THR A 58 26.22 -20.07 10.08
CA THR A 58 25.38 -19.79 11.27
C THR A 58 24.47 -20.94 11.68
N GLY A 59 24.26 -21.91 10.80
CA GLY A 59 23.25 -22.96 10.96
C GLY A 59 21.82 -22.51 10.66
N MET A 60 21.53 -21.21 10.48
CA MET A 60 20.18 -20.73 10.21
C MET A 60 19.62 -21.33 8.91
N PRO A 61 18.41 -21.93 8.92
CA PRO A 61 17.76 -22.39 7.69
C PRO A 61 17.69 -21.27 6.65
N LEU A 62 17.84 -21.58 5.35
CA LEU A 62 17.68 -20.58 4.28
C LEU A 62 16.39 -19.76 4.38
N MET A 63 15.29 -20.36 4.87
CA MET A 63 14.04 -19.64 5.18
C MET A 63 14.25 -18.54 6.21
N VAL A 64 14.98 -18.82 7.29
CA VAL A 64 15.32 -17.86 8.36
C VAL A 64 16.29 -16.80 7.87
N VAL A 65 17.32 -17.17 7.10
CA VAL A 65 18.26 -16.21 6.48
C VAL A 65 17.50 -15.23 5.58
N THR A 66 16.60 -15.74 4.74
CA THR A 66 15.78 -14.91 3.82
C THR A 66 14.78 -14.04 4.58
N LEU A 67 14.19 -14.53 5.68
CA LEU A 67 13.32 -13.73 6.54
C LEU A 67 14.11 -12.61 7.25
N ALA A 68 15.29 -12.91 7.78
CA ALA A 68 16.15 -11.93 8.45
C ALA A 68 16.61 -10.83 7.49
N GLU A 69 17.00 -11.17 6.25
CA GLU A 69 17.32 -10.20 5.21
C GLU A 69 16.12 -9.28 4.88
N ASN A 70 14.93 -9.86 4.64
CA ASN A 70 13.74 -9.06 4.33
C ASN A 70 13.30 -8.15 5.50
N ILE A 71 13.44 -8.62 6.75
CA ILE A 71 13.21 -7.80 7.94
C ILE A 71 14.25 -6.67 8.01
N PHE A 72 15.54 -6.98 7.82
CA PHE A 72 16.62 -6.00 7.81
C PHE A 72 16.39 -4.88 6.79
N GLU A 73 16.01 -5.21 5.56
CA GLU A 73 15.69 -4.24 4.49
C GLU A 73 14.41 -3.42 4.77
N GLY A 74 13.49 -3.94 5.60
CA GLY A 74 12.28 -3.24 6.03
C GLY A 74 12.42 -2.37 7.28
N LEU A 75 13.51 -2.51 8.05
CA LEU A 75 13.72 -1.76 9.30
C LEU A 75 14.06 -0.28 9.06
N PRO A 76 13.76 0.62 10.02
CA PRO A 76 14.38 1.95 10.08
C PRO A 76 15.92 1.84 10.07
N ASN A 77 16.60 2.69 9.30
CA ASN A 77 18.06 2.63 9.09
C ASN A 77 18.87 2.67 10.41
N ASP A 78 18.40 3.41 11.40
CA ASP A 78 18.99 3.52 12.74
C ASP A 78 18.87 2.21 13.56
N ILE A 79 17.82 1.43 13.33
CA ILE A 79 17.60 0.11 13.96
C ILE A 79 18.28 -1.01 13.15
N ALA A 80 18.24 -0.91 11.82
CA ALA A 80 18.76 -1.90 10.89
C ALA A 80 20.26 -2.19 11.13
N LYS A 81 21.07 -1.16 11.38
CA LYS A 81 22.53 -1.31 11.61
C LYS A 81 22.88 -2.27 12.75
N GLY A 82 22.11 -2.25 13.85
CA GLY A 82 22.33 -3.17 14.97
C GLY A 82 21.66 -4.54 14.81
N PHE A 83 20.78 -4.73 13.81
CA PHE A 83 20.01 -5.96 13.67
C PHE A 83 20.87 -7.21 13.38
N PRO A 84 21.86 -7.20 12.45
CA PRO A 84 22.77 -8.34 12.23
C PRO A 84 23.50 -8.78 13.50
N ALA A 85 23.91 -7.81 14.34
CA ALA A 85 24.63 -8.07 15.57
C ALA A 85 23.69 -8.64 16.66
N ARG A 86 22.43 -8.19 16.72
CA ARG A 86 21.41 -8.74 17.63
C ARG A 86 21.03 -10.19 17.27
N ILE A 87 20.77 -10.47 15.99
CA ILE A 87 20.30 -11.78 15.54
C ILE A 87 21.38 -12.87 15.64
N THR A 88 22.64 -12.56 15.32
CA THR A 88 23.76 -13.50 15.47
C THR A 88 24.05 -13.80 16.95
N ARG A 89 24.08 -12.78 17.82
CA ARG A 89 24.27 -12.98 19.26
C ARG A 89 23.16 -13.82 19.90
N ALA A 90 21.93 -13.78 19.37
CA ALA A 90 20.79 -14.55 19.88
C ALA A 90 20.94 -16.06 19.69
N ILE A 91 21.63 -16.51 18.63
CA ILE A 91 21.81 -17.93 18.35
C ILE A 91 22.78 -18.55 19.36
N ALA A 92 22.35 -19.64 20.01
CA ALA A 92 23.24 -20.47 20.81
C ALA A 92 24.02 -21.45 19.91
N SER A 93 25.27 -21.76 20.27
CA SER A 93 25.97 -22.85 19.59
C SER A 93 25.33 -24.17 19.97
N GLY A 94 24.98 -25.00 18.98
CA GLY A 94 24.34 -26.31 19.19
C GLY A 94 22.81 -26.30 19.14
N SER A 95 22.13 -25.16 19.18
CA SER A 95 20.66 -25.15 19.22
C SER A 95 20.00 -25.57 17.90
N ASP A 96 18.91 -26.35 17.93
CA ASP A 96 18.16 -26.74 16.73
C ASP A 96 17.27 -25.60 16.21
N LEU A 97 17.71 -25.00 15.12
CA LEU A 97 17.04 -23.91 14.42
C LEU A 97 16.02 -24.40 13.39
N SER A 98 15.89 -25.72 13.17
CA SER A 98 15.11 -26.31 12.07
C SER A 98 13.62 -25.91 12.06
N LEU A 99 13.05 -25.55 13.23
CA LEU A 99 11.65 -25.15 13.37
C LEU A 99 11.41 -23.64 13.47
N VAL A 100 12.45 -22.82 13.60
CA VAL A 100 12.32 -21.37 13.88
C VAL A 100 11.53 -20.64 12.80
N GLY A 101 11.77 -20.96 11.52
CA GLY A 101 11.00 -20.37 10.41
C GLY A 101 9.50 -20.71 10.44
N TRP A 102 9.14 -21.93 10.87
CA TRP A 102 7.74 -22.36 11.01
C TRP A 102 7.07 -21.73 12.23
N GLN A 103 7.79 -21.60 13.35
CA GLN A 103 7.32 -20.91 14.55
C GLN A 103 7.12 -19.41 14.31
N PHE A 104 8.01 -18.78 13.54
CA PHE A 104 7.87 -17.40 13.12
C PHE A 104 6.67 -17.21 12.19
N LEU A 105 6.48 -18.09 11.20
CA LEU A 105 5.29 -18.07 10.34
C LEU A 105 3.99 -18.22 11.14
N ARG A 106 3.93 -19.18 12.07
CA ARG A 106 2.80 -19.36 13.00
C ARG A 106 2.48 -18.08 13.75
N TRP A 107 3.50 -17.43 14.32
CA TRP A 107 3.32 -16.18 15.03
C TRP A 107 2.81 -15.07 14.10
N CYS A 108 3.40 -14.87 12.92
CA CYS A 108 2.96 -13.85 11.96
C CYS A 108 1.48 -14.00 11.58
N VAL A 109 1.03 -15.23 11.30
CA VAL A 109 -0.36 -15.49 10.94
C VAL A 109 -1.28 -15.25 12.15
N ASN A 110 -0.94 -15.77 13.34
CA ASN A 110 -1.74 -15.57 14.54
C ASN A 110 -1.82 -14.10 14.97
N ASP A 111 -0.73 -13.34 14.88
CA ASP A 111 -0.71 -11.91 15.17
C ASP A 111 -1.62 -11.12 14.22
N THR A 112 -1.56 -11.44 12.93
CA THR A 112 -2.43 -10.86 11.90
C THR A 112 -3.91 -11.20 12.13
N LEU A 113 -4.23 -12.46 12.42
CA LEU A 113 -5.60 -12.90 12.67
C LEU A 113 -6.17 -12.35 13.99
N ASN A 114 -5.36 -12.20 15.02
CA ASN A 114 -5.78 -11.60 16.29
C ASN A 114 -6.03 -10.09 16.16
N ALA A 115 -5.25 -9.38 15.34
CA ALA A 115 -5.39 -7.95 15.13
C ALA A 115 -6.53 -7.57 14.15
N TYR A 116 -6.75 -8.37 13.09
CA TYR A 116 -7.57 -7.93 11.95
C TYR A 116 -8.68 -8.89 11.51
N ALA A 117 -8.65 -10.17 11.90
CA ALA A 117 -9.66 -11.13 11.44
C ALA A 117 -10.94 -11.08 12.27
N ASP A 118 -12.07 -11.19 11.60
CA ASP A 118 -13.33 -11.54 12.25
C ASP A 118 -13.40 -13.05 12.55
N GLU A 119 -14.48 -13.45 13.22
CA GLU A 119 -14.70 -14.84 13.60
C GLU A 119 -14.91 -15.79 12.41
N LYS A 120 -15.39 -15.26 11.28
CA LYS A 120 -15.59 -16.04 10.06
C LYS A 120 -14.24 -16.33 9.40
N THR A 121 -13.41 -15.31 9.24
CA THR A 121 -12.06 -15.39 8.67
C THR A 121 -11.19 -16.35 9.47
N ARG A 122 -11.22 -16.29 10.81
CA ARG A 122 -10.51 -17.26 11.67
C ARG A 122 -10.94 -18.71 11.39
N ARG A 123 -12.24 -18.96 11.21
CA ARG A 123 -12.76 -20.30 10.89
C ARG A 123 -12.34 -20.77 9.50
N GLU A 124 -12.35 -19.88 8.51
CA GLU A 124 -11.92 -20.20 7.14
C GLU A 124 -10.40 -20.49 7.07
N CYS A 125 -9.58 -19.83 7.91
CA CYS A 125 -8.15 -20.09 8.01
C CYS A 125 -7.78 -21.36 8.82
N ALA A 126 -8.72 -22.00 9.53
CA ALA A 126 -8.42 -23.04 10.52
C ALA A 126 -7.64 -24.25 9.97
N LEU A 127 -7.92 -24.69 8.73
CA LEU A 127 -7.20 -25.80 8.09
C LEU A 127 -5.74 -25.43 7.76
N ALA A 128 -5.50 -24.22 7.28
CA ALA A 128 -4.15 -23.72 7.00
C ALA A 128 -3.35 -23.50 8.29
N LEU A 129 -4.01 -22.99 9.34
CA LEU A 129 -3.42 -22.87 10.68
C LEU A 129 -3.00 -24.23 11.23
N ALA A 130 -3.84 -25.27 11.12
CA ALA A 130 -3.49 -26.62 11.60
C ALA A 130 -2.23 -27.19 10.92
N VAL A 131 -2.02 -26.89 9.64
CA VAL A 131 -0.79 -27.27 8.90
C VAL A 131 0.43 -26.52 9.47
N ILE A 132 0.32 -25.21 9.68
CA ILE A 132 1.41 -24.36 10.20
C ILE A 132 1.75 -24.75 11.65
N ASP A 133 0.74 -24.93 12.50
CA ASP A 133 0.88 -25.36 13.89
C ASP A 133 1.63 -26.70 13.97
N ASN A 134 1.19 -27.71 13.21
CA ASN A 134 1.85 -29.01 13.15
C ASN A 134 3.32 -28.90 12.71
N ARG A 135 3.63 -28.13 11.66
CA ARG A 135 5.03 -27.93 11.22
C ARG A 135 5.86 -27.17 12.25
N SER A 136 5.30 -26.16 12.93
CA SER A 136 6.00 -25.38 13.97
C SER A 136 6.37 -26.20 15.21
N GLU A 137 5.62 -27.27 15.46
CA GLU A 137 5.79 -28.21 16.57
C GLU A 137 6.49 -29.51 16.11
N GLY A 138 7.13 -29.50 14.93
CA GLY A 138 7.93 -30.61 14.40
C GLY A 138 7.14 -31.85 13.97
N ARG A 139 5.81 -31.78 13.95
CA ARG A 139 4.96 -32.90 13.48
C ARG A 139 4.96 -32.99 11.96
N GLU A 140 4.86 -34.23 11.48
CA GLU A 140 4.55 -34.46 10.07
C GLU A 140 3.17 -33.90 9.71
N VAL A 141 3.06 -33.38 8.49
CA VAL A 141 1.79 -32.99 7.89
C VAL A 141 1.56 -33.90 6.69
N SER A 142 0.46 -34.65 6.73
CA SER A 142 -0.01 -35.46 5.59
C SER A 142 -0.17 -34.59 4.35
N THR A 143 0.22 -35.13 3.19
CA THR A 143 -0.03 -34.53 1.87
C THR A 143 -1.49 -34.20 1.66
N ASP A 144 -2.40 -35.02 2.19
CA ASP A 144 -3.85 -34.85 2.02
C ASP A 144 -4.36 -33.67 2.86
N ALA A 145 -3.81 -33.48 4.07
CA ALA A 145 -4.13 -32.33 4.91
C ALA A 145 -3.61 -31.02 4.31
N ALA A 146 -2.40 -31.03 3.74
CA ALA A 146 -1.84 -29.90 3.00
C ALA A 146 -2.64 -29.61 1.71
N GLY A 147 -3.08 -30.65 1.00
CA GLY A 147 -3.96 -30.54 -0.17
C GLY A 147 -5.31 -29.91 0.18
N ALA A 148 -5.99 -30.42 1.20
CA ALA A 148 -7.26 -29.88 1.69
C ALA A 148 -7.16 -28.40 2.12
N ALA A 149 -6.07 -28.02 2.82
CA ALA A 149 -5.82 -26.61 3.16
C ALA A 149 -5.57 -25.74 1.91
N THR A 150 -4.87 -26.26 0.89
CA THR A 150 -4.63 -25.58 -0.38
C THR A 150 -5.93 -25.36 -1.15
N ASP A 151 -6.79 -26.37 -1.25
CA ASP A 151 -8.05 -26.30 -1.98
C ASP A 151 -9.06 -25.39 -1.27
N ALA A 152 -9.13 -25.43 0.07
CA ALA A 152 -9.91 -24.48 0.86
C ALA A 152 -9.46 -23.03 0.63
N THR A 153 -8.14 -22.79 0.61
CA THR A 153 -7.56 -21.46 0.33
C THR A 153 -7.90 -20.99 -1.09
N ARG A 154 -7.80 -21.88 -2.09
CA ARG A 154 -8.16 -21.57 -3.48
C ARG A 154 -9.65 -21.23 -3.61
N ALA A 155 -10.53 -22.02 -3.00
CA ALA A 155 -11.97 -21.77 -3.00
C ALA A 155 -12.33 -20.42 -2.36
N ALA A 156 -11.71 -20.06 -1.23
CA ALA A 156 -11.90 -18.76 -0.58
C ALA A 156 -11.42 -17.59 -1.46
N TYR A 157 -10.27 -17.75 -2.15
CA TYR A 157 -9.75 -16.77 -3.09
C TYR A 157 -10.67 -16.58 -4.30
N ASP A 158 -11.14 -17.67 -4.92
CA ASP A 158 -12.06 -17.62 -6.05
C ASP A 158 -13.42 -16.99 -5.68
N ALA A 159 -13.95 -17.32 -4.51
CA ALA A 159 -15.15 -16.69 -3.97
C ALA A 159 -14.96 -15.17 -3.76
N THR A 160 -13.82 -14.75 -3.20
CA THR A 160 -13.48 -13.33 -3.01
C THR A 160 -13.35 -12.60 -4.35
N ARG A 161 -12.72 -13.23 -5.35
CA ARG A 161 -12.59 -12.68 -6.71
C ARG A 161 -13.96 -12.52 -7.38
N ALA A 162 -14.84 -13.52 -7.26
CA ALA A 162 -16.20 -13.47 -7.79
C ALA A 162 -17.04 -12.36 -7.12
N ALA A 163 -16.94 -12.21 -5.80
CA ALA A 163 -17.61 -11.13 -5.07
C ALA A 163 -17.14 -9.73 -5.53
N ARG A 164 -15.81 -9.53 -5.68
CA ARG A 164 -15.26 -8.26 -6.21
C ARG A 164 -15.74 -7.96 -7.64
N ALA A 165 -15.81 -8.97 -8.50
CA ALA A 165 -16.34 -8.81 -9.85
C ALA A 165 -17.83 -8.41 -9.86
N ALA A 166 -18.65 -8.96 -8.95
CA ALA A 166 -20.05 -8.60 -8.78
C ALA A 166 -20.24 -7.15 -8.30
N TYR A 167 -19.42 -6.70 -7.34
CA TYR A 167 -19.42 -5.29 -6.90
C TYR A 167 -19.04 -4.34 -8.05
N ALA A 168 -17.97 -4.64 -8.78
CA ALA A 168 -17.55 -3.82 -9.93
C ALA A 168 -18.62 -3.72 -11.03
N ALA A 169 -19.41 -4.78 -11.26
CA ALA A 169 -20.54 -4.74 -12.18
C ALA A 169 -21.71 -3.87 -11.68
N THR A 170 -21.93 -3.83 -10.37
CA THR A 170 -22.90 -2.91 -9.73
C THR A 170 -22.45 -1.46 -9.89
N ASP A 171 -21.20 -1.14 -9.55
CA ASP A 171 -20.63 0.20 -9.68
C ASP A 171 -20.67 0.71 -11.13
N ALA A 172 -20.35 -0.15 -12.10
CA ALA A 172 -20.45 0.18 -13.53
C ALA A 172 -21.90 0.48 -13.96
N THR A 173 -22.88 -0.24 -13.40
CA THR A 173 -24.31 -0.02 -13.66
C THR A 173 -24.78 1.32 -13.11
N ASP A 174 -24.37 1.67 -11.89
CA ASP A 174 -24.75 2.94 -11.27
C ASP A 174 -24.01 4.15 -11.86
N ALA A 175 -22.75 3.98 -12.29
CA ALA A 175 -22.03 4.96 -13.10
C ALA A 175 -22.74 5.22 -14.44
N ALA A 176 -23.20 4.18 -15.14
CA ALA A 176 -23.98 4.31 -16.38
C ALA A 176 -25.32 5.03 -16.15
N ARG A 177 -26.04 4.72 -15.05
CA ARG A 177 -27.26 5.43 -14.65
C ARG A 177 -27.00 6.90 -14.33
N ALA A 178 -25.91 7.22 -13.65
CA ALA A 178 -25.51 8.59 -13.33
C ALA A 178 -25.19 9.39 -14.61
N ALA A 179 -24.44 8.80 -15.55
CA ALA A 179 -24.14 9.40 -16.85
C ALA A 179 -25.41 9.66 -17.67
N ALA A 180 -26.35 8.70 -17.71
CA ALA A 180 -27.63 8.87 -18.40
C ALA A 180 -28.48 10.01 -17.79
N ARG A 181 -28.52 10.13 -16.46
CA ARG A 181 -29.20 11.24 -15.76
C ARG A 181 -28.54 12.59 -16.06
N ALA A 182 -27.21 12.65 -16.06
CA ALA A 182 -26.46 13.87 -16.38
C ALA A 182 -26.71 14.32 -17.84
N ALA A 183 -26.72 13.39 -18.79
CA ALA A 183 -27.04 13.67 -20.19
C ALA A 183 -28.48 14.18 -20.37
N ALA A 184 -29.46 13.55 -19.70
CA ALA A 184 -30.85 13.99 -19.73
C ALA A 184 -31.02 15.40 -19.13
N TYR A 185 -30.34 15.71 -18.02
CA TYR A 185 -30.35 17.05 -17.41
C TYR A 185 -29.71 18.10 -18.32
N ALA A 186 -28.56 17.79 -18.93
CA ALA A 186 -27.90 18.68 -19.88
C ALA A 186 -28.77 18.97 -21.12
N ALA A 187 -29.46 17.95 -21.66
CA ALA A 187 -30.40 18.11 -22.77
C ALA A 187 -31.60 18.99 -22.39
N ALA A 188 -32.20 18.77 -21.22
CA ALA A 188 -33.30 19.60 -20.72
C ALA A 188 -32.88 21.07 -20.50
N TYR A 189 -31.69 21.29 -19.96
CA TYR A 189 -31.13 22.62 -19.75
C TYR A 189 -30.83 23.34 -21.07
N ALA A 190 -30.23 22.65 -22.04
CA ALA A 190 -30.00 23.19 -23.38
C ALA A 190 -31.31 23.54 -24.11
N ALA A 191 -32.34 22.71 -23.99
CA ALA A 191 -33.66 22.99 -24.54
C ALA A 191 -34.32 24.22 -23.88
N ALA A 192 -34.19 24.38 -22.57
CA ALA A 192 -34.68 25.57 -21.85
C ALA A 192 -33.95 26.85 -22.30
N TYR A 193 -32.63 26.81 -22.49
CA TYR A 193 -31.86 27.93 -23.01
C TYR A 193 -32.22 28.28 -24.46
N ALA A 194 -32.41 27.27 -25.32
CA ALA A 194 -32.86 27.49 -26.69
C ALA A 194 -34.26 28.12 -26.75
N ALA A 195 -35.17 27.70 -25.88
CA ALA A 195 -36.51 28.30 -25.76
C ALA A 195 -36.46 29.76 -25.25
N ALA A 196 -35.60 30.06 -24.28
CA ALA A 196 -35.38 31.44 -23.81
C ALA A 196 -34.81 32.33 -24.92
N GLY A 197 -33.76 31.90 -25.61
CA GLY A 197 -33.18 32.65 -26.73
C GLY A 197 -34.15 32.83 -27.91
N ALA A 198 -35.04 31.87 -28.16
CA ALA A 198 -36.12 32.02 -29.14
C ALA A 198 -37.18 33.05 -28.70
N ALA A 199 -37.50 33.12 -27.40
CA ALA A 199 -38.39 34.15 -26.85
C ALA A 199 -37.76 35.54 -26.92
N ASP A 200 -36.47 35.68 -26.58
CA ASP A 200 -35.72 36.94 -26.71
C ASP A 200 -35.64 37.40 -28.17
N ALA A 201 -35.41 36.48 -29.11
CA ALA A 201 -35.42 36.78 -30.55
C ALA A 201 -36.81 37.21 -31.05
N ALA A 202 -37.88 36.58 -30.58
CA ALA A 202 -39.25 36.99 -30.90
C ALA A 202 -39.59 38.37 -30.31
N TYR A 203 -39.14 38.65 -29.08
CA TYR A 203 -39.28 39.98 -28.46
C TYR A 203 -38.48 41.04 -29.20
N ALA A 204 -37.25 40.73 -29.64
CA ALA A 204 -36.43 41.63 -30.45
C ALA A 204 -37.05 41.91 -31.82
N ALA A 205 -37.68 40.92 -32.46
CA ALA A 205 -38.43 41.11 -33.71
C ALA A 205 -39.66 42.02 -33.49
N TYR A 206 -40.45 41.76 -32.43
CA TYR A 206 -41.58 42.62 -32.06
C TYR A 206 -41.12 44.06 -31.73
N ALA A 207 -40.00 44.21 -31.01
CA ALA A 207 -39.40 45.51 -30.72
C ALA A 207 -38.85 46.20 -31.97
N ALA A 208 -38.37 45.45 -32.97
CA ALA A 208 -37.94 45.99 -34.26
C ALA A 208 -39.11 46.45 -35.13
N ASP A 209 -40.23 45.71 -35.17
CA ASP A 209 -41.47 46.14 -35.83
C ASP A 209 -42.07 47.37 -35.12
N ALA A 210 -42.11 47.36 -33.79
CA ALA A 210 -42.53 48.51 -32.99
C ALA A 210 -41.58 49.71 -33.18
N ALA A 211 -40.28 49.46 -33.32
CA ALA A 211 -39.29 50.51 -33.63
C ALA A 211 -39.37 50.98 -35.09
N ALA A 212 -39.81 50.17 -36.04
CA ALA A 212 -40.08 50.59 -37.42
C ALA A 212 -41.33 51.48 -37.46
N TYR A 213 -42.40 51.08 -36.78
CA TYR A 213 -43.60 51.91 -36.61
C TYR A 213 -43.30 53.21 -35.85
N ALA A 214 -42.47 53.13 -34.80
CA ALA A 214 -42.01 54.30 -34.06
C ALA A 214 -40.96 55.11 -34.83
N ALA A 215 -40.25 54.54 -35.82
CA ALA A 215 -39.30 55.26 -36.68
C ALA A 215 -40.00 55.95 -37.86
N ASP A 216 -41.13 55.44 -38.35
CA ASP A 216 -42.06 56.25 -39.15
C ASP A 216 -42.55 57.45 -38.33
N ALA A 217 -42.88 57.24 -37.04
CA ALA A 217 -43.26 58.32 -36.12
C ALA A 217 -42.08 59.17 -35.56
N ALA A 218 -40.83 58.76 -35.77
CA ALA A 218 -39.62 59.42 -35.23
C ALA A 218 -38.57 59.79 -36.29
N ALA A 219 -38.84 59.55 -37.58
CA ALA A 219 -38.29 60.34 -38.66
C ALA A 219 -38.67 61.82 -38.48
N ASP A 220 -39.85 62.09 -37.88
CA ASP A 220 -40.29 63.38 -37.36
C ASP A 220 -39.56 63.82 -36.06
N ALA A 221 -38.83 62.92 -35.38
CA ALA A 221 -38.23 63.13 -34.05
C ALA A 221 -36.78 62.64 -33.91
N ALA A 222 -35.96 62.97 -34.92
CA ALA A 222 -34.50 63.11 -34.93
C ALA A 222 -33.61 62.63 -33.74
N ARG A 223 -32.51 61.94 -34.09
CA ARG A 223 -31.14 62.15 -33.53
C ARG A 223 -30.99 62.08 -31.99
N ALA A 224 -31.24 60.91 -31.41
CA ALA A 224 -30.76 60.50 -30.07
C ALA A 224 -30.68 58.95 -30.00
N THR A 225 -29.84 58.28 -29.20
CA THR A 225 -28.55 58.61 -28.55
C THR A 225 -27.78 57.28 -28.30
N ARG A 226 -26.44 57.28 -28.26
CA ARG A 226 -25.66 56.04 -28.06
C ARG A 226 -25.64 55.59 -26.59
N ALA A 227 -26.05 54.35 -26.33
CA ALA A 227 -25.78 53.53 -25.15
C ALA A 227 -25.80 52.04 -25.59
N ALA A 228 -25.11 51.07 -24.98
CA ALA A 228 -24.32 51.06 -23.76
C ALA A 228 -23.08 50.12 -23.89
N TYR A 229 -22.02 50.39 -23.14
CA TYR A 229 -20.89 49.48 -22.91
C TYR A 229 -20.95 48.98 -21.46
N ALA A 230 -21.55 47.80 -21.22
CA ALA A 230 -21.65 47.19 -19.90
C ALA A 230 -22.01 45.69 -20.00
N ALA A 231 -21.09 44.83 -20.46
CA ALA A 231 -21.36 43.39 -20.61
C ALA A 231 -20.14 42.44 -20.47
N THR A 232 -18.96 42.94 -20.09
CA THR A 232 -17.71 42.14 -20.13
C THR A 232 -17.21 41.73 -18.74
N ASP A 233 -17.21 42.64 -17.77
CA ASP A 233 -16.53 42.46 -16.47
C ASP A 233 -17.11 41.36 -15.56
N ALA A 234 -18.37 40.96 -15.77
CA ALA A 234 -19.01 39.91 -14.96
C ALA A 234 -18.51 38.49 -15.29
N THR A 235 -18.04 38.26 -16.52
CA THR A 235 -17.66 36.91 -16.99
C THR A 235 -16.29 36.49 -16.46
N ASP A 236 -15.33 37.42 -16.40
CA ASP A 236 -13.96 37.11 -15.99
C ASP A 236 -13.84 36.93 -14.47
N ALA A 237 -14.62 37.69 -13.68
CA ALA A 237 -14.72 37.49 -12.24
C ALA A 237 -15.24 36.08 -11.87
N ALA A 238 -16.23 35.56 -12.61
CA ALA A 238 -16.76 34.21 -12.41
C ALA A 238 -15.74 33.11 -12.77
N ARG A 239 -14.89 33.34 -13.79
CA ARG A 239 -13.84 32.42 -14.21
C ARG A 239 -12.76 32.28 -13.15
N ALA A 240 -12.25 33.40 -12.63
CA ALA A 240 -11.23 33.44 -11.58
C ALA A 240 -11.67 32.71 -10.30
N ALA A 241 -12.94 32.87 -9.89
CA ALA A 241 -13.50 32.16 -8.74
C ALA A 241 -13.54 30.63 -8.94
N ALA A 242 -13.85 30.16 -10.16
CA ALA A 242 -13.89 28.73 -10.47
C ALA A 242 -12.49 28.08 -10.47
N ASP A 243 -11.46 28.80 -10.91
CA ASP A 243 -10.08 28.32 -10.88
C ASP A 243 -9.50 28.25 -9.46
N ALA A 244 -9.78 29.26 -8.62
CA ALA A 244 -9.41 29.23 -7.20
C ALA A 244 -10.03 28.02 -6.47
N ALA A 245 -11.30 27.70 -6.74
CA ALA A 245 -11.99 26.56 -6.15
C ALA A 245 -11.42 25.20 -6.62
N ARG A 246 -10.92 25.10 -7.87
CA ARG A 246 -10.21 23.92 -8.38
C ARG A 246 -8.86 23.73 -7.67
N ALA A 247 -8.06 24.80 -7.55
CA ALA A 247 -6.76 24.76 -6.89
C ALA A 247 -6.86 24.31 -5.42
N ALA A 248 -7.82 24.87 -4.66
CA ALA A 248 -8.04 24.50 -3.26
C ALA A 248 -8.38 23.00 -3.08
N ARG A 249 -9.20 22.43 -3.97
CA ARG A 249 -9.56 20.99 -3.92
C ARG A 249 -8.38 20.08 -4.27
N ALA A 250 -7.50 20.50 -5.19
CA ALA A 250 -6.29 19.76 -5.51
C ALA A 250 -5.31 19.73 -4.33
N ALA A 251 -5.09 20.88 -3.68
CA ALA A 251 -4.24 20.98 -2.48
C ALA A 251 -4.75 20.10 -1.32
N ALA A 252 -6.06 20.11 -1.06
CA ALA A 252 -6.66 19.28 -0.01
C ALA A 252 -6.48 17.76 -0.26
N ARG A 253 -6.59 17.30 -1.52
CA ARG A 253 -6.35 15.90 -1.88
C ARG A 253 -4.87 15.51 -1.74
N ALA A 254 -3.95 16.39 -2.12
CA ALA A 254 -2.52 16.17 -1.93
C ALA A 254 -2.14 16.06 -0.44
N ALA A 255 -2.72 16.91 0.41
CA ALA A 255 -2.50 16.87 1.86
C ALA A 255 -3.04 15.57 2.50
N ALA A 256 -4.24 15.11 2.09
CA ALA A 256 -4.79 13.84 2.57
C ALA A 256 -3.89 12.64 2.19
N GLY A 257 -3.48 12.56 0.92
CA GLY A 257 -2.58 11.48 0.46
C GLY A 257 -1.22 11.48 1.15
N ALA A 258 -0.69 12.65 1.54
CA ALA A 258 0.54 12.75 2.30
C ALA A 258 0.38 12.25 3.76
N ALA A 259 -0.77 12.50 4.39
CA ALA A 259 -1.07 12.01 5.74
C ALA A 259 -1.25 10.48 5.77
N ASP A 260 -1.99 9.93 4.82
CA ASP A 260 -2.20 8.48 4.69
C ASP A 260 -0.87 7.74 4.44
N ALA A 261 0.01 8.31 3.59
CA ALA A 261 1.34 7.76 3.35
C ALA A 261 2.25 7.80 4.58
N ALA A 262 2.18 8.87 5.40
CA ALA A 262 2.94 8.97 6.64
C ALA A 262 2.47 7.94 7.69
N TYR A 263 1.15 7.75 7.84
CA TYR A 263 0.58 6.75 8.74
C TYR A 263 0.93 5.31 8.32
N ALA A 264 0.83 5.01 7.01
CA ALA A 264 1.23 3.70 6.49
C ALA A 264 2.73 3.42 6.68
N ALA A 265 3.60 4.43 6.54
CA ALA A 265 5.03 4.30 6.80
C ALA A 265 5.33 4.01 8.28
N ASP A 266 4.67 4.70 9.21
CA ASP A 266 4.88 4.50 10.65
C ASP A 266 4.38 3.12 11.13
N ALA A 267 3.20 2.70 10.67
CA ALA A 267 2.67 1.36 10.94
C ALA A 267 3.59 0.24 10.39
N SER A 268 4.16 0.44 9.19
CA SER A 268 5.13 -0.50 8.60
C SER A 268 6.42 -0.60 9.42
N ARG A 269 6.94 0.53 9.92
CA ARG A 269 8.13 0.55 10.80
C ARG A 269 7.89 -0.23 12.10
N ALA A 270 6.76 0.02 12.76
CA ALA A 270 6.40 -0.68 13.98
C ALA A 270 6.26 -2.20 13.77
N ALA A 271 5.68 -2.62 12.64
CA ALA A 271 5.57 -4.02 12.26
C ALA A 271 6.95 -4.67 12.03
N GLY A 272 7.86 -4.01 11.31
CA GLY A 272 9.21 -4.51 11.06
C GLY A 272 10.05 -4.70 12.34
N VAL A 273 9.96 -3.75 13.29
CA VAL A 273 10.62 -3.88 14.61
C VAL A 273 10.05 -5.05 15.40
N LYS A 274 8.71 -5.18 15.45
CA LYS A 274 8.03 -6.29 16.13
C LYS A 274 8.42 -7.66 15.54
N GLN A 275 8.58 -7.74 14.22
CA GLN A 275 9.06 -8.93 13.51
C GLN A 275 10.51 -9.25 13.84
N ALA A 276 11.40 -8.25 13.84
CA ALA A 276 12.80 -8.39 14.24
C ALA A 276 12.93 -8.94 15.67
N ASP A 277 12.21 -8.34 16.61
CA ASP A 277 12.23 -8.74 18.02
C ASP A 277 11.72 -10.16 18.21
N LYS A 278 10.64 -10.56 17.52
CA LYS A 278 10.12 -11.94 17.62
C LYS A 278 11.06 -12.97 17.00
N LEU A 279 11.70 -12.66 15.87
CA LEU A 279 12.66 -13.59 15.27
C LEU A 279 13.86 -13.81 16.19
N ILE A 280 14.36 -12.74 16.82
CA ILE A 280 15.41 -12.79 17.84
C ILE A 280 14.97 -13.63 19.06
N GLU A 281 13.73 -13.44 19.54
CA GLU A 281 13.16 -14.22 20.65
C GLU A 281 13.09 -15.73 20.34
N LEU A 282 12.67 -16.10 19.12
CA LEU A 282 12.58 -17.51 18.72
C LEU A 282 13.96 -18.16 18.53
N LEU A 283 14.95 -17.41 18.02
CA LEU A 283 16.33 -17.89 17.90
C LEU A 283 17.00 -18.08 19.27
N ALA A 284 16.75 -17.18 20.22
CA ALA A 284 17.27 -17.26 21.58
C ALA A 284 16.66 -18.40 22.41
N ASN A 285 15.42 -18.80 22.10
CA ASN A 285 14.70 -19.88 22.78
C ASN A 285 14.68 -21.20 21.99
N ALA A 286 15.51 -21.33 20.94
CA ALA A 286 15.64 -22.56 20.19
C ALA A 286 16.16 -23.71 21.11
N PRO A 287 15.63 -24.96 20.99
CA PRO A 287 16.07 -26.09 21.80
C PRO A 287 17.57 -26.36 21.65
N GLN A 288 18.21 -26.89 22.70
CA GLN A 288 19.59 -27.41 22.67
C GLN A 288 19.60 -28.94 22.52
#